data_AF-A0AB36YYZ2-F1
#
_entry.id   AF-A0AB36YYZ2-F1
#
_cell.length_a   1.000
_cell.length_b   1.000
_cell.length_c   1.000
_cell.angle_alpha   90.00
_cell.angle_beta   90.00
_cell.angle_gamma   90.00
#
_symmetry.space_group_name_H-M   'P 1'
#
loop_
_entity.id
_entity.type
_entity.pdbx_description
1 polymer ?
#
loop_
_entity_poly.entity_id
_entity_poly.type
_entity_poly.pdbx_seq_one_letter_code
_entity_poly.pdbx_strand_id
1 'polypeptide(L)'
;MTLTDQSTQVRPGEELDAAVIDPYFKANIPGLHSLPSISQFPGGASNLTYLVSYPGRDFVLRRPPFGQKAKSAHDMGREFRILNQLNSGFPYCPKAYAHCTDTGLIGGEFYVMERVKGIILRSDIPAELNLDASRTEVLCKSFIDRLVELHQVDYTACGLADLGKPEGYVQRQIEGWTSRYEKALTPDAPRWETVTAWLHEKMPADHPRPSIVHNDYRFDNVILDADNPMRIIGVLDWEMATLGDPLMDLGNCLAYWIEAGDPAPVQLMRRQPSNAPGMLSRRQFVDYYAERAGIRLDNFDYYYCYGLFRLAGIVQQIYYRYYHGQTQDKRFAQFIHMNRLLEQMTLQVISKSSL
;
A
#
# COMPACT_ATOMS: atom_id res chain seq x y z
N MET A 1 19.02 10.56 14.21
CA MET A 1 17.80 11.28 13.75
C MET A 1 16.60 10.60 14.41
N THR A 2 15.44 11.26 14.57
CA THR A 2 14.24 10.56 15.08
C THR A 2 13.81 9.51 14.06
N LEU A 3 13.75 8.24 14.47
CA LEU A 3 13.34 7.12 13.61
C LEU A 3 11.83 7.11 13.35
N THR A 4 11.08 7.84 14.16
CA THR A 4 9.65 8.08 13.97
C THR A 4 9.41 9.01 12.79
N ASP A 5 8.43 8.66 11.97
CA ASP A 5 8.07 9.42 10.77
C ASP A 5 7.68 10.87 11.12
N GLN A 6 8.26 11.83 10.39
CA GLN A 6 8.15 13.26 10.67
C GLN A 6 7.40 13.98 9.55
N SER A 7 6.57 14.95 9.95
CA SER A 7 6.01 15.93 9.02
C SER A 7 7.02 17.04 8.75
N THR A 8 6.94 17.67 7.58
CA THR A 8 7.71 18.84 7.16
C THR A 8 6.80 20.06 7.01
N GLN A 9 7.38 21.20 6.62
CA GLN A 9 6.58 22.34 6.18
C GLN A 9 5.62 21.92 5.06
N VAL A 10 4.42 22.51 5.07
CA VAL A 10 3.43 22.29 4.02
C VAL A 10 3.96 22.81 2.69
N ARG A 11 3.75 22.03 1.62
CA ARG A 11 4.17 22.43 0.27
C ARG A 11 3.41 23.70 -0.19
N PRO A 12 4.07 24.60 -0.96
CA PRO A 12 3.42 25.80 -1.48
C PRO A 12 2.16 25.50 -2.30
N GLY A 13 1.06 26.16 -1.98
CA GLY A 13 -0.25 25.97 -2.63
C GLY A 13 -1.07 24.79 -2.08
N GLU A 14 -0.53 24.06 -1.11
CA GLU A 14 -1.21 22.96 -0.41
C GLU A 14 -1.54 23.29 1.05
N GLU A 15 -1.45 24.57 1.44
CA GLU A 15 -1.71 25.04 2.80
C GLU A 15 -3.17 24.86 3.22
N LEU A 16 -3.34 24.64 4.52
CA LEU A 16 -4.63 24.55 5.17
C LEU A 16 -4.74 25.66 6.23
N ASP A 17 -5.87 26.37 6.27
CA ASP A 17 -6.11 27.39 7.28
C ASP A 17 -6.54 26.75 8.60
N ALA A 18 -5.69 26.86 9.62
CA ALA A 18 -5.95 26.33 10.95
C ALA A 18 -7.21 26.93 11.59
N ALA A 19 -7.52 28.20 11.35
CA ALA A 19 -8.71 28.86 11.90
C ALA A 19 -10.01 28.34 11.27
N VAL A 20 -9.94 27.85 10.02
CA VAL A 20 -11.08 27.26 9.32
C VAL A 20 -11.32 25.82 9.78
N ILE A 21 -10.26 25.04 9.99
CA ILE A 21 -10.35 23.61 10.36
C ILE A 21 -10.65 23.42 11.86
N ASP A 22 -10.14 24.30 12.72
CA ASP A 22 -10.23 24.16 14.18
C ASP A 22 -11.67 23.96 14.72
N PRO A 23 -12.69 24.74 14.29
CA PRO A 23 -14.07 24.51 14.73
C PRO A 23 -14.58 23.10 14.41
N TYR A 24 -14.23 22.56 13.24
CA TYR A 24 -14.63 21.22 12.84
C TYR A 24 -13.99 20.14 13.72
N PHE A 25 -12.70 20.27 14.03
CA PHE A 25 -11.99 19.36 14.93
C PHE A 25 -12.61 19.39 16.34
N LYS A 26 -12.83 20.57 16.90
CA LYS A 26 -13.41 20.72 18.25
C LYS A 26 -14.84 20.20 18.36
N ALA A 27 -15.63 20.32 17.29
CA ALA A 27 -16.99 19.79 17.26
C ALA A 27 -17.03 18.25 17.26
N ASN A 28 -16.05 17.60 16.65
CA ASN A 28 -16.03 16.14 16.48
C ASN A 28 -15.11 15.40 17.47
N ILE A 29 -14.13 16.10 18.04
CA ILE A 29 -13.12 15.52 18.92
C ILE A 29 -13.12 16.33 20.23
N PRO A 30 -13.74 15.80 21.30
CA PRO A 30 -13.84 16.53 22.56
C PRO A 30 -12.47 16.72 23.22
N GLY A 31 -12.34 17.80 24.01
CA GLY A 31 -11.15 18.11 24.80
C GLY A 31 -10.02 18.79 24.02
N LEU A 32 -10.30 19.34 22.83
CA LEU A 32 -9.33 20.14 22.08
C LEU A 32 -9.43 21.61 22.46
N HIS A 33 -8.26 22.23 22.69
CA HIS A 33 -8.11 23.63 23.09
C HIS A 33 -7.01 24.30 22.27
N SER A 34 -7.05 25.63 22.17
CA SER A 34 -6.15 26.45 21.32
C SER A 34 -6.32 26.16 19.82
N LEU A 35 -5.64 26.94 18.97
CA LEU A 35 -5.54 26.65 17.53
C LEU A 35 -4.47 25.58 17.29
N PRO A 36 -4.66 24.67 16.32
CA PRO A 36 -3.65 23.67 15.99
C PRO A 36 -2.51 24.27 15.16
N SER A 37 -1.34 23.63 15.24
CA SER A 37 -0.31 23.76 14.20
C SER A 37 -0.51 22.70 13.13
N ILE A 38 -0.30 23.05 11.87
CA ILE A 38 -0.44 22.15 10.73
C ILE A 38 0.89 22.01 10.00
N SER A 39 1.27 20.78 9.72
CA SER A 39 2.43 20.40 8.91
C SER A 39 2.04 19.25 7.99
N GLN A 40 2.90 18.90 7.02
CA GLN A 40 2.56 17.92 5.98
C GLN A 40 3.53 16.76 5.97
N PHE A 41 3.04 15.54 5.77
CA PHE A 41 3.92 14.40 5.55
C PHE A 41 4.46 14.43 4.11
N PRO A 42 5.77 14.18 3.91
CA PRO A 42 6.35 14.17 2.58
C PRO A 42 5.93 12.94 1.75
N GLY A 43 5.48 11.86 2.40
CA GLY A 43 4.91 10.66 1.77
C GLY A 43 3.43 10.82 1.39
N GLY A 44 2.92 9.90 0.56
CA GLY A 44 1.52 9.91 0.08
C GLY A 44 1.35 10.68 -1.24
N ALA A 45 1.66 10.03 -2.37
CA ALA A 45 1.58 10.67 -3.69
C ALA A 45 0.14 10.72 -4.25
N SER A 46 -0.74 9.83 -3.79
CA SER A 46 -2.15 9.76 -4.22
C SER A 46 -3.02 10.75 -3.44
N ASN A 47 -2.93 10.75 -2.11
CA ASN A 47 -3.70 11.60 -1.21
C ASN A 47 -2.76 12.40 -0.30
N LEU A 48 -3.10 13.67 -0.06
CA LEU A 48 -2.34 14.56 0.80
C LEU A 48 -2.61 14.22 2.27
N THR A 49 -1.54 14.14 3.05
CA THR A 49 -1.59 13.75 4.46
C THR A 49 -0.92 14.82 5.31
N TYR A 50 -1.65 15.32 6.30
CA TYR A 50 -1.24 16.42 7.18
C TYR A 50 -1.20 15.97 8.63
N LEU A 51 -0.21 16.45 9.37
CA LEU A 51 -0.20 16.41 10.82
C LEU A 51 -0.95 17.64 11.33
N VAL A 52 -1.94 17.43 12.19
CA VAL A 52 -2.67 18.48 12.89
C VAL A 52 -2.42 18.30 14.38
N SER A 53 -1.62 19.20 14.96
CA SER A 53 -1.14 19.09 16.34
C SER A 53 -1.84 20.10 17.24
N TYR A 54 -2.48 19.59 18.28
CA TYR A 54 -2.99 20.34 19.42
C TYR A 54 -2.08 20.09 20.63
N PRO A 55 -2.13 20.94 21.68
CA PRO A 55 -1.44 20.67 22.93
C PRO A 55 -1.77 19.26 23.47
N GLY A 56 -0.76 18.38 23.51
CA GLY A 56 -0.86 17.02 24.03
C GLY A 56 -1.50 15.98 23.11
N ARG A 57 -1.98 16.35 21.91
CA ARG A 57 -2.66 15.42 20.99
C ARG A 57 -2.35 15.71 19.52
N ASP A 58 -1.97 14.67 18.81
CA ASP A 58 -1.66 14.71 17.38
C ASP A 58 -2.68 13.91 16.58
N PHE A 59 -3.07 14.45 15.43
CA PHE A 59 -3.99 13.83 14.49
C PHE A 59 -3.42 13.84 13.09
N VAL A 60 -3.93 12.94 12.25
CA VAL A 60 -3.65 12.93 10.82
C VAL A 60 -4.92 13.33 10.08
N LEU A 61 -4.82 14.36 9.23
CA LEU A 61 -5.85 14.72 8.26
C LEU A 61 -5.45 14.19 6.89
N ARG A 62 -6.32 13.44 6.23
CA ARG A 62 -6.10 12.94 4.88
C ARG A 62 -7.17 13.46 3.92
N ARG A 63 -6.73 13.92 2.75
CA ARG A 63 -7.61 14.48 1.72
C ARG A 63 -7.10 14.19 0.30
N PRO A 64 -7.96 14.29 -0.72
CA PRO A 64 -7.54 14.26 -2.11
C PRO A 64 -6.63 15.45 -2.47
N PRO A 65 -5.80 15.37 -3.51
CA PRO A 65 -5.04 16.52 -4.02
C PRO A 65 -5.96 17.71 -4.37
N PHE A 66 -5.38 18.91 -4.44
CA PHE A 66 -6.08 20.09 -4.94
C PHE A 66 -6.34 19.97 -6.46
N GLY A 67 -7.46 20.51 -6.94
CA GLY A 67 -7.80 20.53 -8.37
C GLY A 67 -8.80 19.45 -8.83
N GLN A 68 -8.82 19.20 -10.14
CA GLN A 68 -9.81 18.35 -10.80
C GLN A 68 -9.54 16.86 -10.54
N LYS A 69 -10.57 16.16 -10.05
CA LYS A 69 -10.45 14.78 -9.52
C LYS A 69 -10.92 13.75 -10.53
N ALA A 70 -10.22 12.62 -10.62
CA ALA A 70 -10.82 11.40 -11.17
C ALA A 70 -11.87 10.89 -10.16
N LYS A 71 -13.14 10.80 -10.57
CA LYS A 71 -14.31 10.56 -9.69
C LYS A 71 -14.22 9.37 -8.73
N SER A 72 -13.38 8.37 -8.99
CA SER A 72 -13.29 7.13 -8.19
C SER A 72 -11.94 6.89 -7.52
N ALA A 73 -10.94 7.76 -7.70
CA ALA A 73 -9.58 7.51 -7.23
C ALA A 73 -9.31 7.99 -5.79
N HIS A 74 -10.26 8.71 -5.17
CA HIS A 74 -10.05 9.37 -3.87
C HIS A 74 -11.30 9.34 -2.98
N ASP A 75 -11.89 8.15 -2.79
CA ASP A 75 -13.08 7.97 -1.95
C ASP A 75 -12.71 7.98 -0.45
N MET A 76 -12.71 9.17 0.15
CA MET A 76 -12.38 9.38 1.56
C MET A 76 -13.41 8.73 2.50
N GLY A 77 -14.67 8.66 2.08
CA GLY A 77 -15.74 8.04 2.86
C GLY A 77 -15.56 6.53 2.97
N ARG A 78 -15.19 5.87 1.87
CA ARG A 78 -14.86 4.44 1.86
C ARG A 78 -13.69 4.13 2.79
N GLU A 79 -12.63 4.93 2.73
CA GLU A 79 -11.46 4.72 3.57
C GLU A 79 -11.76 4.94 5.06
N PHE A 80 -12.48 6.03 5.40
CA PHE A 80 -12.98 6.28 6.75
C PHE A 80 -13.81 5.11 7.30
N ARG A 81 -14.69 4.55 6.47
CA ARG A 81 -15.52 3.40 6.82
C ARG A 81 -14.67 2.16 7.13
N ILE A 82 -13.70 1.83 6.26
CA ILE A 82 -12.79 0.69 6.44
C ILE A 82 -12.05 0.81 7.76
N LEU A 83 -11.40 1.96 8.02
CA LEU A 83 -10.59 2.19 9.21
C LEU A 83 -11.35 1.92 10.52
N ASN A 84 -12.62 2.33 10.58
CA ASN A 84 -13.44 2.17 11.78
C ASN A 84 -14.07 0.78 11.92
N GLN A 85 -14.53 0.18 10.82
CA GLN A 85 -15.20 -1.12 10.85
C GLN A 85 -14.20 -2.26 11.06
N LEU A 86 -13.06 -2.20 10.39
CA LEU A 86 -12.03 -3.24 10.43
C LEU A 86 -11.34 -3.36 11.79
N ASN A 87 -11.27 -2.27 12.56
CA ASN A 87 -10.58 -2.24 13.86
C ASN A 87 -11.11 -3.31 14.85
N SER A 88 -12.38 -3.72 14.72
CA SER A 88 -12.99 -4.77 15.55
C SER A 88 -12.38 -6.17 15.35
N GLY A 89 -11.97 -6.51 14.12
CA GLY A 89 -11.34 -7.79 13.77
C GLY A 89 -9.83 -7.68 13.52
N PHE A 90 -9.32 -6.48 13.28
CA PHE A 90 -7.92 -6.20 12.96
C PHE A 90 -7.51 -4.85 13.57
N PRO A 91 -7.05 -4.83 14.84
CA PRO A 91 -6.84 -3.60 15.62
C PRO A 91 -5.52 -2.87 15.26
N TYR A 92 -5.14 -2.88 13.98
CA TYR A 92 -3.96 -2.18 13.45
C TYR A 92 -4.32 -1.02 12.52
N CYS A 93 -5.60 -0.83 12.23
CA CYS A 93 -6.08 0.36 11.54
C CYS A 93 -6.09 1.56 12.50
N PRO A 94 -5.54 2.73 12.13
CA PRO A 94 -5.70 3.95 12.94
C PRO A 94 -7.18 4.28 13.14
N LYS A 95 -7.54 4.68 14.36
CA LYS A 95 -8.92 5.11 14.65
C LYS A 95 -9.26 6.37 13.85
N ALA A 96 -10.32 6.34 13.06
CA ALA A 96 -10.81 7.52 12.35
C ALA A 96 -11.89 8.25 13.17
N TYR A 97 -11.65 9.51 13.48
CA TYR A 97 -12.51 10.31 14.37
C TYR A 97 -13.68 10.97 13.66
N ALA A 98 -13.45 11.53 12.47
CA ALA A 98 -14.46 12.28 11.74
C ALA A 98 -14.22 12.25 10.23
N HIS A 99 -15.30 12.31 9.45
CA HIS A 99 -15.27 12.43 7.99
C HIS A 99 -16.12 13.63 7.57
N CYS A 100 -15.51 14.60 6.90
CA CYS A 100 -16.16 15.80 6.41
C CYS A 100 -16.46 15.65 4.92
N THR A 101 -17.74 15.69 4.56
CA THR A 101 -18.19 15.71 3.16
C THR A 101 -18.40 17.13 2.63
N ASP A 102 -18.34 18.15 3.50
CA ASP A 102 -18.46 19.54 3.08
C ASP A 102 -17.17 20.04 2.43
N THR A 103 -17.16 19.98 1.09
CA THR A 103 -16.03 20.47 0.29
C THR A 103 -15.80 21.98 0.40
N GLY A 104 -16.77 22.75 0.90
CA GLY A 104 -16.63 24.20 1.10
C GLY A 104 -15.63 24.56 2.20
N LEU A 105 -15.35 23.64 3.13
CA LEU A 105 -14.45 23.91 4.25
C LEU A 105 -12.98 24.07 3.82
N ILE A 106 -12.46 23.12 3.02
CA ILE A 106 -11.05 23.12 2.58
C ILE A 106 -10.86 22.75 1.10
N GLY A 107 -11.91 22.82 0.27
CA GLY A 107 -11.84 22.51 -1.16
C GLY A 107 -11.88 21.00 -1.49
N GLY A 108 -12.32 20.16 -0.55
CA GLY A 108 -12.47 18.73 -0.74
C GLY A 108 -12.94 18.00 0.51
N GLU A 109 -13.47 16.80 0.33
CA GLU A 109 -13.72 15.89 1.45
C GLU A 109 -12.41 15.51 2.12
N PHE A 110 -12.48 15.21 3.41
CA PHE A 110 -11.34 14.76 4.19
C PHE A 110 -11.81 13.95 5.39
N TYR A 111 -10.93 13.12 5.94
CA TYR A 111 -11.15 12.54 7.25
C TYR A 111 -9.98 12.83 8.18
N VAL A 112 -10.26 12.69 9.47
CA VAL A 112 -9.31 12.86 10.56
C VAL A 112 -9.16 11.53 11.28
N MET A 113 -7.91 11.10 11.51
CA MET A 113 -7.59 9.88 12.23
C MET A 113 -6.51 10.09 13.28
N GLU A 114 -6.34 9.08 14.12
CA GLU A 114 -5.26 8.98 15.10
C GLU A 114 -3.88 9.08 14.44
N ARG A 115 -2.98 9.85 15.07
CA ARG A 115 -1.55 9.74 14.77
C ARG A 115 -0.95 8.58 15.56
N VAL A 116 -0.85 7.42 14.91
CA VAL A 116 -0.06 6.30 15.43
C VAL A 116 1.42 6.69 15.33
N LYS A 117 2.08 6.83 16.49
CA LYS A 117 3.50 7.21 16.56
C LYS A 117 4.37 5.96 16.55
N GLY A 118 5.17 5.81 15.50
CA GLY A 118 6.11 4.70 15.38
C GLY A 118 7.04 4.88 14.19
N ILE A 119 7.76 3.81 13.89
CA ILE A 119 8.83 3.79 12.89
C ILE A 119 8.23 3.27 11.58
N ILE A 120 8.62 3.86 10.44
CA ILE A 120 8.23 3.37 9.12
C ILE A 120 9.50 3.07 8.34
N LEU A 121 9.67 1.81 7.95
CA LEU A 121 10.84 1.41 7.17
C LEU A 121 10.68 1.83 5.71
N ARG A 122 11.76 2.36 5.13
CA ARG A 122 11.85 2.71 3.70
C ARG A 122 12.76 1.70 3.02
N SER A 123 13.57 2.09 2.04
CA SER A 123 14.45 1.16 1.34
C SER A 123 15.41 0.41 2.26
N ASP A 124 15.90 1.02 3.35
CA ASP A 124 16.89 0.43 4.26
C ASP A 124 16.40 0.37 5.71
N ILE A 125 16.91 -0.59 6.48
CA ILE A 125 16.77 -0.62 7.94
C ILE A 125 17.72 0.44 8.52
N PRO A 126 17.22 1.43 9.27
CA PRO A 126 18.09 2.39 9.95
C PRO A 126 19.06 1.69 10.91
N ALA A 127 20.35 2.06 10.84
CA ALA A 127 21.38 1.47 11.69
C ALA A 127 21.10 1.67 13.18
N GLU A 128 20.40 2.75 13.54
CA GLU A 128 20.00 3.07 14.91
C GLU A 128 19.04 2.05 15.52
N LEU A 129 18.36 1.21 14.72
CA LEU A 129 17.54 0.11 15.24
C LEU A 129 18.38 -1.06 15.79
N ASN A 130 19.65 -1.14 15.40
CA ASN A 130 20.60 -2.17 15.80
C ASN A 130 19.99 -3.59 15.72
N LEU A 131 19.34 -3.89 14.58
CA LEU A 131 18.78 -5.21 14.31
C LEU A 131 19.87 -6.11 13.71
N ASP A 132 20.14 -7.22 14.37
CA ASP A 132 20.88 -8.33 13.78
C ASP A 132 19.96 -9.17 12.87
N ALA A 133 20.53 -10.20 12.23
CA ALA A 133 19.77 -11.08 11.34
C ALA A 133 18.63 -11.81 12.07
N SER A 134 18.82 -12.22 13.32
CA SER A 134 17.79 -12.94 14.08
C SER A 134 16.59 -12.05 14.40
N ARG A 135 16.84 -10.83 14.89
CA ARG A 135 15.78 -9.84 15.15
C ARG A 135 15.10 -9.38 13.86
N THR A 136 15.85 -9.27 12.76
CA THR A 136 15.30 -8.94 11.45
C THR A 136 14.38 -10.04 10.93
N GLU A 137 14.70 -11.32 11.17
CA GLU A 137 13.81 -12.44 10.84
C GLU A 137 12.51 -12.39 11.65
N VAL A 138 12.58 -12.06 12.95
CA VAL A 138 11.38 -11.88 13.80
C VAL A 138 10.51 -10.75 13.27
N LEU A 139 11.09 -9.61 12.87
CA LEU A 139 10.36 -8.53 12.22
C LEU A 139 9.71 -8.99 10.91
N CYS A 140 10.45 -9.70 10.06
CA CYS A 140 9.92 -10.25 8.81
C CYS A 140 8.70 -11.16 9.04
N LYS A 141 8.78 -12.05 10.03
CA LYS A 141 7.67 -12.91 10.43
C LYS A 141 6.50 -12.13 11.01
N SER A 142 6.74 -11.11 11.86
CA SER A 142 5.66 -10.24 12.35
C SER A 142 4.96 -9.49 11.22
N PHE A 143 5.67 -9.13 10.14
CA PHE A 143 5.07 -8.52 8.95
C PHE A 143 4.13 -9.48 8.22
N ILE A 144 4.54 -10.74 8.05
CA ILE A 144 3.71 -11.79 7.44
C ILE A 144 2.50 -12.11 8.32
N ASP A 145 2.70 -12.21 9.63
CA ASP A 145 1.63 -12.52 10.58
C ASP A 145 0.48 -11.53 10.50
N ARG A 146 0.78 -10.24 10.40
CA ARG A 146 -0.24 -9.20 10.23
C ARG A 146 -0.97 -9.30 8.88
N LEU A 147 -0.29 -9.70 7.81
CA LEU A 147 -0.95 -9.97 6.52
C LEU A 147 -1.90 -11.17 6.61
N VAL A 148 -1.46 -12.26 7.26
CA VAL A 148 -2.29 -13.44 7.49
C VAL A 148 -3.51 -13.10 8.34
N GLU A 149 -3.32 -12.35 9.43
CA GLU A 149 -4.41 -11.89 10.28
C GLU A 149 -5.43 -11.05 9.51
N LEU A 150 -4.98 -10.12 8.66
CA LEU A 150 -5.86 -9.35 7.79
C LEU A 150 -6.70 -10.27 6.88
N HIS A 151 -6.05 -11.27 6.27
CA HIS A 151 -6.72 -12.20 5.37
C HIS A 151 -7.69 -13.17 6.07
N GLN A 152 -7.60 -13.29 7.40
CA GLN A 152 -8.48 -14.12 8.23
C GLN A 152 -9.63 -13.36 8.88
N VAL A 153 -9.70 -12.03 8.72
CA VAL A 153 -10.79 -11.22 9.29
C VAL A 153 -12.14 -11.66 8.76
N ASP A 154 -13.09 -11.89 9.67
CA ASP A 154 -14.52 -11.96 9.32
C ASP A 154 -15.03 -10.57 8.97
N TYR A 155 -14.89 -10.22 7.68
CA TYR A 155 -15.31 -8.93 7.17
C TYR A 155 -16.83 -8.74 7.25
N THR A 156 -17.62 -9.81 7.34
CA THR A 156 -19.07 -9.71 7.49
C THR A 156 -19.41 -9.27 8.91
N ALA A 157 -18.77 -9.87 9.91
CA ALA A 157 -18.89 -9.44 11.30
C ALA A 157 -18.40 -8.00 11.51
N CYS A 158 -17.41 -7.55 10.73
CA CYS A 158 -16.97 -6.15 10.72
C CYS A 158 -17.95 -5.19 10.02
N GLY A 159 -19.00 -5.67 9.35
CA GLY A 159 -19.92 -4.84 8.58
C GLY A 159 -19.37 -4.35 7.22
N LEU A 160 -18.43 -5.10 6.64
CA LEU A 160 -17.73 -4.81 5.38
C LEU A 160 -18.12 -5.78 4.24
N ALA A 161 -19.24 -6.49 4.35
CA ALA A 161 -19.69 -7.46 3.34
C ALA A 161 -19.97 -6.84 1.95
N ASP A 162 -20.23 -5.53 1.88
CA ASP A 162 -20.48 -4.74 0.67
C ASP A 162 -19.24 -3.97 0.19
N LEU A 163 -18.06 -4.19 0.79
CA LEU A 163 -16.83 -3.45 0.48
C LEU A 163 -16.33 -3.68 -0.97
N GLY A 164 -16.69 -4.83 -1.56
CA GLY A 164 -16.31 -5.22 -2.91
C GLY A 164 -17.11 -6.42 -3.41
N LYS A 165 -16.77 -6.88 -4.62
CA LYS A 165 -17.34 -8.10 -5.20
C LYS A 165 -16.24 -9.17 -5.23
N PRO A 166 -16.32 -10.24 -4.42
CA PRO A 166 -15.30 -11.28 -4.41
C PRO A 166 -15.44 -12.28 -5.57
N GLU A 167 -16.65 -12.58 -6.06
CA GLU A 167 -16.85 -13.56 -7.14
C GLU A 167 -16.31 -13.03 -8.46
N GLY A 168 -15.48 -13.78 -9.17
CA GLY A 168 -14.79 -13.37 -10.40
C GLY A 168 -13.67 -12.35 -10.17
N TYR A 169 -13.13 -12.28 -8.94
CA TYR A 169 -12.10 -11.29 -8.59
C TYR A 169 -10.84 -11.48 -9.42
N VAL A 170 -10.33 -12.71 -9.54
CA VAL A 170 -9.09 -13.01 -10.26
C VAL A 170 -9.21 -12.54 -11.71
N GLN A 171 -10.27 -12.98 -12.42
CA GLN A 171 -10.52 -12.58 -13.80
C GLN A 171 -10.61 -11.06 -13.97
N ARG A 172 -11.39 -10.37 -13.11
CA ARG A 172 -11.49 -8.91 -13.15
C ARG A 172 -10.16 -8.20 -12.95
N GLN A 173 -9.29 -8.74 -12.10
CA GLN A 173 -7.97 -8.16 -11.89
C GLN A 173 -7.12 -8.31 -13.15
N ILE A 174 -7.08 -9.49 -13.78
CA ILE A 174 -6.31 -9.71 -15.00
C ILE A 174 -6.80 -8.79 -16.12
N GLU A 175 -8.09 -8.83 -16.44
CA GLU A 175 -8.68 -8.01 -17.50
C GLU A 175 -8.54 -6.50 -17.22
N GLY A 176 -8.75 -6.11 -15.97
CA GLY A 176 -8.65 -4.72 -15.54
C GLY A 176 -7.24 -4.15 -15.67
N TRP A 177 -6.21 -4.91 -15.27
CA TRP A 177 -4.82 -4.48 -15.40
C TRP A 177 -4.32 -4.55 -16.85
N THR A 178 -4.73 -5.54 -17.63
CA THR A 178 -4.48 -5.59 -19.08
C THR A 178 -5.04 -4.35 -19.77
N SER A 179 -6.32 -4.02 -19.55
CA SER A 179 -6.93 -2.82 -20.14
C SER A 179 -6.25 -1.52 -19.70
N ARG A 180 -5.85 -1.41 -18.42
CA ARG A 180 -5.12 -0.23 -17.92
C ARG A 180 -3.75 -0.10 -18.58
N TYR A 181 -3.03 -1.21 -18.75
CA TYR A 181 -1.72 -1.24 -19.37
C TYR A 181 -1.81 -0.81 -20.84
N GLU A 182 -2.73 -1.39 -21.61
CA GLU A 182 -2.98 -1.05 -23.02
C GLU A 182 -3.30 0.43 -23.22
N LYS A 183 -4.16 1.00 -22.36
CA LYS A 183 -4.52 2.43 -22.40
C LYS A 183 -3.36 3.37 -22.07
N ALA A 184 -2.37 2.89 -21.31
CA ALA A 184 -1.20 3.65 -20.90
C ALA A 184 0.04 3.36 -21.77
N LEU A 185 -0.12 2.65 -22.88
CA LEU A 185 1.00 2.24 -23.70
C LEU A 185 1.64 3.42 -24.43
N THR A 186 2.96 3.48 -24.39
CA THR A 186 3.78 4.41 -25.18
C THR A 186 4.54 3.63 -26.27
N PRO A 187 4.99 4.27 -27.36
CA PRO A 187 5.69 3.57 -28.46
C PRO A 187 6.93 2.78 -28.04
N ASP A 188 7.56 3.16 -26.93
CA ASP A 188 8.78 2.55 -26.39
C ASP A 188 8.52 1.55 -25.25
N ALA A 189 7.28 1.39 -24.80
CA ALA A 189 6.92 0.44 -23.74
C ALA A 189 6.89 -1.01 -24.23
N PRO A 190 7.33 -1.97 -23.39
CA PRO A 190 7.14 -3.39 -23.69
C PRO A 190 5.65 -3.71 -23.77
N ARG A 191 5.28 -4.73 -24.54
CA ARG A 191 3.88 -5.06 -24.82
C ARG A 191 3.28 -6.05 -23.82
N TRP A 192 4.10 -6.81 -23.09
CA TRP A 192 3.66 -7.84 -22.13
C TRP A 192 2.79 -8.96 -22.72
N GLU A 193 2.73 -9.11 -24.06
CA GLU A 193 1.83 -10.05 -24.75
C GLU A 193 1.98 -11.50 -24.29
N THR A 194 3.22 -12.00 -24.16
CA THR A 194 3.47 -13.36 -23.67
C THR A 194 3.01 -13.55 -22.23
N VAL A 195 3.22 -12.54 -21.39
CA VAL A 195 2.85 -12.60 -19.97
C VAL A 195 1.33 -12.54 -19.80
N THR A 196 0.65 -11.63 -20.49
CA THR A 196 -0.81 -11.49 -20.40
C THR A 196 -1.51 -12.74 -20.94
N ALA A 197 -1.03 -13.30 -22.05
CA ALA A 197 -1.52 -14.58 -22.57
C ALA A 197 -1.37 -15.70 -21.53
N TRP A 198 -0.20 -15.82 -20.89
CA TRP A 198 0.05 -16.82 -19.85
C TRP A 198 -0.83 -16.61 -18.60
N LEU A 199 -1.03 -15.36 -18.17
CA LEU A 199 -1.91 -15.03 -17.04
C LEU A 199 -3.38 -15.35 -17.31
N HIS A 200 -3.83 -15.24 -18.56
CA HIS A 200 -5.16 -15.67 -18.97
C HIS A 200 -5.27 -17.20 -19.04
N GLU A 201 -4.26 -17.88 -19.58
CA GLU A 201 -4.26 -19.34 -19.74
C GLU A 201 -4.17 -20.08 -18.39
N LYS A 202 -3.31 -19.63 -17.48
CA LYS A 202 -3.01 -20.29 -16.20
C LYS A 202 -3.84 -19.77 -15.03
N MET A 203 -4.88 -19.00 -15.31
CA MET A 203 -5.71 -18.36 -14.30
C MET A 203 -6.33 -19.38 -13.33
N PRO A 204 -6.07 -19.27 -12.01
CA PRO A 204 -6.74 -20.11 -11.02
C PRO A 204 -8.19 -19.66 -10.84
N ALA A 205 -9.01 -20.55 -10.27
CA ALA A 205 -10.30 -20.15 -9.73
C ALA A 205 -10.10 -19.17 -8.55
N ASP A 206 -11.12 -18.36 -8.26
CA ASP A 206 -11.09 -17.51 -7.06
C ASP A 206 -10.91 -18.37 -5.80
N HIS A 207 -10.15 -17.84 -4.84
CA HIS A 207 -9.98 -18.49 -3.55
C HIS A 207 -11.34 -18.75 -2.87
N PRO A 208 -11.58 -19.97 -2.33
CA PRO A 208 -12.88 -20.36 -1.78
C PRO A 208 -13.30 -19.55 -0.54
N ARG A 209 -12.36 -18.87 0.10
CA ARG A 209 -12.60 -17.93 1.19
C ARG A 209 -12.07 -16.55 0.77
N PRO A 210 -12.90 -15.65 0.24
CA PRO A 210 -12.46 -14.29 -0.03
C PRO A 210 -12.09 -13.59 1.28
N SER A 211 -11.23 -12.60 1.19
CA SER A 211 -10.79 -11.81 2.35
C SER A 211 -10.84 -10.32 2.04
N ILE A 212 -10.64 -9.51 3.08
CA ILE A 212 -10.16 -8.16 2.85
C ILE A 212 -8.74 -8.28 2.29
N VAL A 213 -8.51 -7.60 1.16
CA VAL A 213 -7.19 -7.45 0.54
C VAL A 213 -6.81 -5.99 0.59
N HIS A 214 -5.58 -5.70 0.95
CA HIS A 214 -5.03 -4.35 1.05
C HIS A 214 -4.63 -3.80 -0.31
N ASN A 215 -4.10 -4.65 -1.20
CA ASN A 215 -3.53 -4.34 -2.52
C ASN A 215 -2.25 -3.50 -2.52
N ASP A 216 -1.78 -3.04 -1.36
CA ASP A 216 -0.53 -2.27 -1.22
C ASP A 216 0.12 -2.53 0.15
N TYR A 217 0.13 -3.80 0.59
CA TYR A 217 0.72 -4.19 1.87
C TYR A 217 2.25 -4.32 1.74
N ARG A 218 2.98 -3.38 2.33
CA ARG A 218 4.45 -3.23 2.22
C ARG A 218 5.00 -2.42 3.38
N PHE A 219 6.32 -2.50 3.64
CA PHE A 219 6.92 -1.94 4.85
C PHE A 219 6.73 -0.43 5.03
N ASP A 220 6.59 0.33 3.94
CA ASP A 220 6.33 1.77 4.00
C ASP A 220 4.87 2.13 4.34
N ASN A 221 3.99 1.13 4.40
CA ASN A 221 2.59 1.22 4.82
C ASN A 221 2.33 0.50 6.16
N VAL A 222 3.37 0.07 6.88
CA VAL A 222 3.23 -0.45 8.25
C VAL A 222 4.03 0.40 9.24
N ILE A 223 3.52 0.47 10.47
CA ILE A 223 4.16 1.20 11.56
C ILE A 223 4.69 0.19 12.57
N LEU A 224 5.98 0.28 12.85
CA LEU A 224 6.66 -0.50 13.86
C LEU A 224 6.64 0.24 15.20
N ASP A 225 6.55 -0.51 16.29
CA ASP A 225 6.64 0.00 17.66
C ASP A 225 8.05 0.57 17.89
N ALA A 226 8.13 1.79 18.44
CA ALA A 226 9.42 2.44 18.68
C ALA A 226 10.22 1.78 19.81
N ASP A 227 9.53 1.19 20.80
CA ASP A 227 10.15 0.51 21.93
C ASP A 227 10.46 -0.95 21.61
N ASN A 228 9.71 -1.56 20.69
CA ASN A 228 9.97 -2.90 20.16
C ASN A 228 9.80 -2.98 18.64
N PRO A 229 10.85 -2.66 17.87
CA PRO A 229 10.79 -2.61 16.40
C PRO A 229 10.48 -3.95 15.70
N MET A 230 10.32 -5.06 16.42
CA MET A 230 9.84 -6.32 15.83
C MET A 230 8.31 -6.44 15.84
N ARG A 231 7.61 -5.47 16.45
CA ARG A 231 6.15 -5.44 16.55
C ARG A 231 5.57 -4.42 15.60
N ILE A 232 4.61 -4.83 14.78
CA ILE A 232 3.78 -3.92 13.99
C ILE A 232 2.58 -3.46 14.82
N ILE A 233 2.38 -2.15 14.87
CA ILE A 233 1.33 -1.46 15.64
C ILE A 233 0.38 -0.65 14.76
N GLY A 234 0.63 -0.58 13.45
CA GLY A 234 -0.24 0.13 12.53
C GLY A 234 -0.10 -0.36 11.08
N VAL A 235 -1.20 -0.31 10.34
CA VAL A 235 -1.27 -0.53 8.89
C VAL A 235 -2.00 0.66 8.26
N LEU A 236 -1.37 1.26 7.26
CA LEU A 236 -1.74 2.54 6.64
C LEU A 236 -2.17 2.31 5.18
N ASP A 237 -2.74 3.36 4.57
CA ASP A 237 -3.05 3.43 3.14
C ASP A 237 -4.06 2.38 2.63
N TRP A 238 -5.30 2.50 3.11
CA TRP A 238 -6.41 1.58 2.80
C TRP A 238 -7.16 1.94 1.51
N GLU A 239 -6.61 2.83 0.66
CA GLU A 239 -7.33 3.41 -0.48
C GLU A 239 -7.67 2.37 -1.56
N MET A 240 -6.81 1.35 -1.67
CA MET A 240 -6.95 0.25 -2.63
C MET A 240 -7.66 -0.98 -2.05
N ALA A 241 -8.01 -0.95 -0.75
CA ALA A 241 -8.55 -2.12 -0.10
C ALA A 241 -9.91 -2.53 -0.66
N THR A 242 -10.20 -3.83 -0.72
CA THR A 242 -11.47 -4.39 -1.23
C THR A 242 -11.68 -5.80 -0.68
N LEU A 243 -12.82 -6.43 -0.99
CA LEU A 243 -12.95 -7.88 -0.91
C LEU A 243 -12.36 -8.52 -2.16
N GLY A 244 -11.56 -9.56 -1.99
CA GLY A 244 -10.88 -10.25 -3.10
C GLY A 244 -10.18 -11.53 -2.68
N ASP A 245 -9.28 -11.98 -3.56
CA ASP A 245 -8.47 -13.18 -3.36
C ASP A 245 -7.20 -12.87 -2.55
N PRO A 246 -7.00 -13.47 -1.36
CA PRO A 246 -5.83 -13.22 -0.51
C PRO A 246 -4.49 -13.55 -1.18
N LEU A 247 -4.47 -14.52 -2.11
CA LEU A 247 -3.24 -14.91 -2.79
C LEU A 247 -2.85 -13.92 -3.89
N MET A 248 -3.83 -13.22 -4.48
CA MET A 248 -3.53 -12.09 -5.37
C MET A 248 -2.90 -10.94 -4.59
N ASP A 249 -3.33 -10.69 -3.34
CA ASP A 249 -2.71 -9.67 -2.48
C ASP A 249 -1.31 -10.09 -1.99
N LEU A 250 -1.13 -11.37 -1.66
CA LEU A 250 0.19 -11.96 -1.42
C LEU A 250 1.12 -11.74 -2.63
N GLY A 251 0.63 -11.99 -3.85
CA GLY A 251 1.34 -11.72 -5.10
C GLY A 251 1.77 -10.26 -5.24
N ASN A 252 0.89 -9.32 -4.89
CA ASN A 252 1.20 -7.89 -4.87
C ASN A 252 2.33 -7.56 -3.88
N CYS A 253 2.28 -8.12 -2.67
CA CYS A 253 3.34 -7.94 -1.67
C CYS A 253 4.69 -8.48 -2.17
N LEU A 254 4.69 -9.67 -2.79
CA LEU A 254 5.89 -10.32 -3.34
C LEU A 254 6.52 -9.52 -4.49
N ALA A 255 5.73 -8.79 -5.28
CA ALA A 255 6.24 -7.94 -6.37
C ALA A 255 7.17 -6.81 -5.87
N TYR A 256 6.98 -6.35 -4.63
CA TYR A 256 7.88 -5.39 -3.97
C TYR A 256 8.98 -6.05 -3.15
N TRP A 257 8.93 -7.37 -2.96
CA TRP A 257 9.89 -8.11 -2.13
C TRP A 257 11.13 -8.43 -2.95
N ILE A 258 12.17 -7.62 -2.79
CA ILE A 258 13.48 -7.81 -3.44
C ILE A 258 14.41 -8.53 -2.48
N GLU A 259 14.93 -9.67 -2.90
CA GLU A 259 15.79 -10.54 -2.11
C GLU A 259 17.26 -10.12 -2.21
N ALA A 260 18.08 -10.53 -1.24
CA ALA A 260 19.53 -10.27 -1.25
C ALA A 260 20.23 -10.84 -2.49
N GLY A 261 19.75 -11.96 -3.03
CA GLY A 261 20.31 -12.63 -4.20
C GLY A 261 19.83 -12.08 -5.54
N ASP A 262 18.88 -11.14 -5.58
CA ASP A 262 18.40 -10.61 -6.85
C ASP A 262 19.48 -9.79 -7.57
N PRO A 263 19.52 -9.78 -8.92
CA PRO A 263 20.51 -9.06 -9.69
C PRO A 263 20.56 -7.55 -9.39
N ALA A 264 21.73 -6.93 -9.60
CA ALA A 264 21.94 -5.50 -9.31
C ALA A 264 20.87 -4.55 -9.91
N PRO A 265 20.40 -4.72 -11.17
CA PRO A 265 19.30 -3.89 -11.70
C PRO A 265 18.01 -4.00 -10.88
N VAL A 266 17.71 -5.17 -10.32
CA VAL A 266 16.52 -5.40 -9.48
C VAL A 266 16.70 -4.73 -8.12
N GLN A 267 17.90 -4.78 -7.54
CA GLN A 267 18.22 -4.08 -6.28
C GLN A 267 17.93 -2.57 -6.35
N LEU A 268 18.09 -1.95 -7.52
CA LEU A 268 17.82 -0.52 -7.72
C LEU A 268 16.32 -0.17 -7.66
N MET A 269 15.42 -1.14 -7.80
CA MET A 269 13.97 -0.94 -7.68
C MET A 269 13.48 -1.01 -6.23
N ARG A 270 14.36 -1.30 -5.27
CA ARG A 270 14.00 -1.57 -3.87
C ARG A 270 13.37 -0.37 -3.18
N ARG A 271 12.20 -0.61 -2.58
CA ARG A 271 11.42 0.39 -1.84
C ARG A 271 11.23 0.03 -0.36
N GLN A 272 11.66 -1.17 0.02
CA GLN A 272 11.56 -1.72 1.37
C GLN A 272 12.81 -2.58 1.67
N PRO A 273 13.17 -2.83 2.93
CA PRO A 273 14.46 -3.43 3.25
C PRO A 273 14.44 -4.96 3.18
N SER A 274 13.69 -5.53 2.24
CA SER A 274 13.48 -6.97 2.07
C SER A 274 14.74 -7.75 1.69
N ASN A 275 15.83 -7.07 1.37
CA ASN A 275 17.13 -7.66 1.06
C ASN A 275 18.11 -7.67 2.27
N ALA A 276 17.69 -7.13 3.42
CA ALA A 276 18.53 -7.08 4.61
C ALA A 276 18.80 -8.48 5.19
N PRO A 277 19.95 -8.73 5.85
CA PRO A 277 20.21 -9.99 6.53
C PRO A 277 19.09 -10.35 7.50
N GLY A 278 18.59 -11.58 7.43
CA GLY A 278 17.46 -12.07 8.23
C GLY A 278 16.09 -11.95 7.58
N MET A 279 15.94 -11.14 6.52
CA MET A 279 14.71 -11.16 5.71
C MET A 279 14.59 -12.49 4.96
N LEU A 280 13.37 -13.01 4.90
CA LEU A 280 13.06 -14.27 4.20
C LEU A 280 13.16 -14.10 2.68
N SER A 281 13.56 -15.17 1.98
CA SER A 281 13.35 -15.25 0.51
C SER A 281 11.86 -15.28 0.18
N ARG A 282 11.47 -15.01 -1.07
CA ARG A 282 10.05 -15.09 -1.49
C ARG A 282 9.46 -16.47 -1.23
N ARG A 283 10.23 -17.54 -1.46
CA ARG A 283 9.80 -18.90 -1.15
C ARG A 283 9.53 -19.08 0.33
N GLN A 284 10.48 -18.70 1.19
CA GLN A 284 10.30 -18.79 2.65
C GLN A 284 9.16 -17.91 3.16
N PHE A 285 8.94 -16.74 2.56
CA PHE A 285 7.80 -15.86 2.86
C PHE A 285 6.47 -16.55 2.55
N VAL A 286 6.36 -17.16 1.37
CA VAL A 286 5.17 -17.92 0.95
C VAL A 286 4.95 -19.14 1.83
N ASP A 287 6.00 -19.92 2.12
CA ASP A 287 5.91 -21.12 2.95
C ASP A 287 5.42 -20.76 4.37
N TYR A 288 5.99 -19.69 4.96
CA TYR A 288 5.56 -19.20 6.27
C TYR A 288 4.14 -18.65 6.25
N TYR A 289 3.77 -17.88 5.21
CA TYR A 289 2.40 -17.41 5.03
C TYR A 289 1.41 -18.58 4.94
N ALA A 290 1.72 -19.61 4.14
CA ALA A 290 0.86 -20.77 3.94
C ALA A 290 0.68 -21.58 5.23
N GLU A 291 1.76 -21.79 5.97
CA GLU A 291 1.74 -22.41 7.30
C GLU A 291 0.81 -21.66 8.24
N ARG A 292 0.99 -20.34 8.38
CA ARG A 292 0.19 -19.49 9.27
C ARG A 292 -1.26 -19.35 8.84
N ALA A 293 -1.53 -19.35 7.53
CA ALA A 293 -2.88 -19.30 6.98
C ALA A 293 -3.61 -20.67 7.02
N GLY A 294 -2.90 -21.77 7.34
CA GLY A 294 -3.45 -23.12 7.36
C GLY A 294 -3.85 -23.61 5.96
N ILE A 295 -3.11 -23.18 4.93
CA ILE A 295 -3.34 -23.56 3.53
C ILE A 295 -2.11 -24.28 2.97
N ARG A 296 -2.31 -24.99 1.87
CA ARG A 296 -1.22 -25.55 1.06
C ARG A 296 -1.08 -24.73 -0.22
N LEU A 297 0.13 -24.25 -0.49
CA LEU A 297 0.44 -23.46 -1.69
C LEU A 297 1.74 -23.96 -2.33
N ASP A 298 1.62 -25.03 -3.12
CA ASP A 298 2.79 -25.68 -3.74
C ASP A 298 3.47 -24.79 -4.79
N ASN A 299 2.66 -24.05 -5.56
CA ASN A 299 3.12 -23.12 -6.57
C ASN A 299 2.48 -21.74 -6.36
N PHE A 300 3.30 -20.69 -6.30
CA PHE A 300 2.86 -19.29 -6.17
C PHE A 300 3.20 -18.43 -7.40
N ASP A 301 3.78 -19.03 -8.44
CA ASP A 301 4.30 -18.35 -9.63
C ASP A 301 3.22 -17.52 -10.30
N TYR A 302 1.99 -18.03 -10.40
CA TYR A 302 0.86 -17.29 -10.96
C TYR A 302 0.65 -15.96 -10.24
N TYR A 303 0.52 -16.00 -8.91
CA TYR A 303 0.26 -14.84 -8.09
C TYR A 303 1.44 -13.85 -8.12
N TYR A 304 2.67 -14.35 -8.14
CA TYR A 304 3.86 -13.49 -8.26
C TYR A 304 3.95 -12.82 -9.63
N CYS A 305 3.75 -13.56 -10.72
CA CYS A 305 3.68 -13.01 -12.08
C CYS A 305 2.58 -11.95 -12.21
N TYR A 306 1.40 -12.21 -11.62
CA TYR A 306 0.32 -11.21 -11.56
C TYR A 306 0.78 -9.95 -10.81
N GLY A 307 1.40 -10.09 -9.64
CA GLY A 307 1.88 -8.95 -8.85
C GLY A 307 2.90 -8.10 -9.63
N LEU A 308 3.84 -8.75 -10.33
CA LEU A 308 4.82 -8.07 -11.19
C LEU A 308 4.14 -7.34 -12.36
N PHE A 309 3.17 -7.97 -13.03
CA PHE A 309 2.42 -7.34 -14.12
C PHE A 309 1.58 -6.15 -13.62
N ARG A 310 0.91 -6.29 -12.48
CA ARG A 310 0.18 -5.20 -11.85
C ARG A 310 1.11 -4.02 -11.53
N LEU A 311 2.28 -4.28 -10.95
CA LEU A 311 3.28 -3.26 -10.67
C LEU A 311 3.75 -2.57 -11.96
N ALA A 312 3.95 -3.33 -13.04
CA ALA A 312 4.28 -2.78 -14.35
C ALA A 312 3.17 -1.88 -14.90
N GLY A 313 1.89 -2.25 -14.72
CA GLY A 313 0.74 -1.39 -15.01
C GLY A 313 0.77 -0.06 -14.27
N ILE A 314 1.02 -0.07 -12.96
CA ILE A 314 1.11 1.15 -12.15
C ILE A 314 2.25 2.04 -12.64
N VAL A 315 3.44 1.46 -12.83
CA VAL A 315 4.65 2.17 -13.29
C VAL A 315 4.44 2.72 -14.70
N GLN A 316 3.79 1.97 -15.59
CA GLN A 316 3.49 2.41 -16.96
C GLN A 316 2.49 3.55 -16.99
N GLN A 317 1.44 3.53 -16.16
CA GLN A 317 0.49 4.65 -16.06
C GLN A 317 1.16 5.93 -15.59
N ILE A 318 2.15 5.85 -14.69
CA ILE A 318 2.94 7.01 -14.26
C ILE A 318 3.87 7.46 -15.39
N TYR A 319 4.55 6.53 -16.05
CA TYR A 319 5.44 6.82 -17.19
C TYR A 319 4.69 7.49 -18.34
N TYR A 320 3.49 7.01 -18.68
CA TYR A 320 2.64 7.60 -19.71
C TYR A 320 2.40 9.09 -19.50
N ARG A 321 2.09 9.49 -18.26
CA ARG A 321 1.91 10.92 -17.92
C ARG A 321 3.18 11.72 -18.13
N TYR A 322 4.33 11.15 -17.78
CA TYR A 322 5.63 11.79 -18.00
C TYR A 322 5.96 11.91 -19.51
N TYR A 323 5.79 10.82 -20.27
CA TYR A 323 6.03 10.76 -21.71
C TYR A 323 5.21 11.82 -22.47
N HIS A 324 3.96 12.03 -22.08
CA HIS A 324 3.08 13.05 -22.66
C HIS A 324 3.22 14.46 -22.05
N GLY A 325 4.20 14.69 -21.16
CA GLY A 325 4.44 15.99 -20.54
C GLY A 325 3.36 16.46 -19.56
N GLN A 326 2.47 15.56 -19.12
CA GLN A 326 1.42 15.83 -18.14
C GLN A 326 1.99 15.96 -16.72
N THR A 327 3.22 15.47 -16.51
CA THR A 327 4.04 15.70 -15.32
C THR A 327 5.48 15.96 -15.74
N GLN A 328 6.18 16.80 -14.99
CA GLN A 328 7.57 17.19 -15.25
C GLN A 328 8.56 16.52 -14.29
N ASP A 329 8.09 15.57 -13.47
CA ASP A 329 8.94 14.87 -12.51
C ASP A 329 9.89 13.91 -13.22
N LYS A 330 11.16 14.30 -13.30
CA LYS A 330 12.23 13.55 -13.97
C LYS A 330 12.46 12.15 -13.37
N ARG A 331 12.02 11.88 -12.15
CA ARG A 331 12.13 10.54 -11.53
C ARG A 331 11.32 9.52 -12.32
N PHE A 332 10.22 9.92 -12.94
CA PHE A 332 9.36 9.04 -13.72
C PHE A 332 9.96 8.64 -15.07
N ALA A 333 10.99 9.32 -15.57
CA ALA A 333 11.68 8.93 -16.80
C ALA A 333 12.27 7.51 -16.75
N GLN A 334 12.67 7.06 -15.55
CA GLN A 334 13.28 5.75 -15.35
C GLN A 334 12.27 4.60 -15.36
N PHE A 335 10.97 4.90 -15.31
CA PHE A 335 9.91 3.90 -15.16
C PHE A 335 9.78 2.99 -16.39
N ILE A 336 10.19 3.46 -17.57
CA ILE A 336 10.27 2.62 -18.76
C ILE A 336 11.29 1.48 -18.63
N HIS A 337 12.42 1.74 -17.95
CA HIS A 337 13.46 0.74 -17.71
C HIS A 337 13.01 -0.26 -16.64
N MET A 338 12.37 0.25 -15.58
CA MET A 338 11.71 -0.58 -14.56
C MET A 338 10.67 -1.50 -15.18
N ASN A 339 9.83 -0.99 -16.09
CA ASN A 339 8.82 -1.78 -16.79
C ASN A 339 9.45 -2.96 -17.57
N ARG A 340 10.48 -2.70 -18.40
CA ARG A 340 11.19 -3.77 -19.12
C ARG A 340 11.82 -4.80 -18.19
N LEU A 341 12.37 -4.36 -17.06
CA LEU A 341 12.96 -5.27 -16.07
C LEU A 341 11.90 -6.16 -15.41
N LEU A 342 10.74 -5.62 -15.07
CA LEU A 342 9.61 -6.39 -14.54
C LEU A 342 9.12 -7.44 -15.54
N GLU A 343 9.07 -7.12 -16.84
CA GLU A 343 8.70 -8.09 -17.88
C GLU A 343 9.70 -9.23 -17.94
N GLN A 344 11.01 -8.91 -17.95
CA GLN A 344 12.08 -9.91 -17.96
C GLN A 344 12.04 -10.82 -16.73
N MET A 345 11.84 -10.26 -15.55
CA MET A 345 11.67 -11.03 -14.32
C MET A 345 10.48 -11.99 -14.43
N THR A 346 9.36 -11.49 -14.95
CA THR A 346 8.14 -12.30 -15.10
C THR A 346 8.34 -13.45 -16.10
N LEU A 347 8.97 -13.18 -17.25
CA LEU A 347 9.28 -14.21 -18.25
C LEU A 347 10.23 -15.28 -17.70
N GLN A 348 11.18 -14.91 -16.84
CA GLN A 348 12.07 -15.88 -16.19
C GLN A 348 11.31 -16.81 -15.23
N VAL A 349 10.35 -16.26 -14.47
CA VAL A 349 9.46 -17.07 -13.62
C VAL A 349 8.64 -18.03 -14.48
N ILE A 350 7.97 -17.50 -15.52
CA ILE A 350 7.16 -18.31 -16.45
C ILE A 350 7.98 -19.45 -17.06
N SER A 351 9.23 -19.19 -17.49
CA SER A 351 10.09 -20.20 -18.13
C SER A 351 10.46 -21.39 -17.24
N LYS A 352 10.37 -21.21 -15.92
CA LYS A 352 10.70 -22.20 -14.89
C LYS A 352 9.47 -22.75 -14.18
N SER A 353 8.29 -22.19 -14.47
CA SER A 353 7.07 -22.52 -13.77
C SER A 353 6.61 -23.94 -14.09
N SER A 354 6.01 -24.61 -13.10
CA SER A 354 5.42 -25.94 -13.27
C SER A 354 3.93 -25.92 -13.60
N LEU A 355 3.34 -24.72 -13.80
CA LEU A 355 1.91 -24.51 -14.08
C LEU A 355 1.50 -24.81 -15.52
#